data_AF-A0AAD5SKN7-F1
#
_entry.id   AF-A0AAD5SKN7-F1
#
_cell.length_a   1.000
_cell.length_b   1.000
_cell.length_c   1.000
_cell.angle_alpha   90.00
_cell.angle_beta   90.00
_cell.angle_gamma   90.00
#
_symmetry.space_group_name_H-M   'P 1'
#
loop_
_entity.id
_entity.type
_entity.pdbx_description
1 polymer ?
#
loop_
_entity_poly.entity_id
_entity_poly.type
_entity_poly.pdbx_seq_one_letter_code
_entity_poly.pdbx_strand_id
1 'polypeptide(L)'
;MSLKAEIFALNGLHGESITEYIKYLTLRNRDYSAWLKISAVLSDLSSAEKSHPTRSTSLRQWAKLGFEFALDIYNRTPRSDNAIAQRNKDLEYKRIQEALSGLGDCEGQPDDECLRDYLGLSQDHVGFLRTRLSSEVVDEVDTAEKAVRDL
;
A
#
# COMPACT_ATOMS: atom_id res chain seq x y z
N MET A 1 -1.15 -11.46 6.90
CA MET A 1 0.19 -10.97 6.51
C MET A 1 1.01 -12.12 5.92
N SER A 2 1.72 -11.90 4.81
CA SER A 2 2.48 -12.96 4.10
C SER A 2 3.94 -12.99 4.56
N LEU A 3 4.34 -14.04 5.31
CA LEU A 3 5.73 -14.20 5.78
C LEU A 3 6.73 -14.29 4.62
N LYS A 4 6.32 -14.91 3.49
CA LYS A 4 7.14 -15.01 2.28
C LYS A 4 7.46 -13.64 1.69
N ALA A 5 6.48 -12.73 1.67
CA ALA A 5 6.67 -11.37 1.20
C ALA A 5 7.68 -10.60 2.09
N GLU A 6 7.58 -10.77 3.41
CA GLU A 6 8.52 -10.16 4.36
C GLU A 6 9.95 -10.66 4.17
N ILE A 7 10.13 -11.97 3.97
CA ILE A 7 11.45 -12.55 3.68
C ILE A 7 12.03 -11.94 2.39
N PHE A 8 11.24 -11.80 1.33
CA PHE A 8 11.71 -11.17 0.10
C PHE A 8 12.10 -9.71 0.31
N ALA A 9 11.29 -8.93 1.04
CA ALA A 9 11.62 -7.54 1.36
C ALA A 9 12.96 -7.41 2.11
N LEU A 10 13.20 -8.26 3.11
CA LEU A 10 14.44 -8.26 3.90
C LEU A 10 15.68 -8.64 3.09
N ASN A 11 15.51 -9.39 2.00
CA ASN A 11 16.60 -9.78 1.10
C ASN A 11 16.79 -8.82 -0.09
N GLY A 12 16.08 -7.68 -0.13
CA GLY A 12 16.16 -6.72 -1.24
C GLY A 12 15.43 -7.16 -2.52
N LEU A 13 14.67 -8.26 -2.46
CA LEU A 13 13.85 -8.76 -3.56
C LEU A 13 12.50 -8.04 -3.56
N HIS A 14 12.53 -6.75 -3.84
CA HIS A 14 11.39 -5.85 -3.66
C HIS A 14 10.22 -6.15 -4.62
N GLY A 15 10.51 -6.52 -5.87
CA GLY A 15 9.50 -6.90 -6.86
C GLY A 15 8.74 -8.17 -6.47
N GLU A 16 9.46 -9.19 -6.02
CA GLU A 16 8.91 -10.45 -5.53
C GLU A 16 8.12 -10.25 -4.24
N SER A 17 8.62 -9.40 -3.35
CA SER A 17 7.90 -9.00 -2.13
C SER A 17 6.53 -8.39 -2.45
N ILE A 18 6.50 -7.37 -3.31
CA ILE A 18 5.25 -6.71 -3.73
C ILE A 18 4.33 -7.72 -4.43
N THR A 19 4.87 -8.58 -5.29
CA THR A 19 4.10 -9.64 -5.95
C THR A 19 3.42 -10.58 -4.95
N GLU A 20 4.13 -11.02 -3.91
CA GLU A 20 3.55 -11.89 -2.88
C GLU A 20 2.54 -11.15 -1.99
N TYR A 21 2.73 -9.85 -1.73
CA TYR A 21 1.70 -9.04 -1.08
C TYR A 21 0.45 -8.90 -1.95
N ILE A 22 0.60 -8.67 -3.26
CA ILE A 22 -0.53 -8.60 -4.19
C ILE A 22 -1.31 -9.91 -4.18
N LYS A 23 -0.64 -11.06 -4.31
CA LYS A 23 -1.28 -12.38 -4.21
C LYS A 23 -2.08 -12.53 -2.92
N TYR A 24 -1.50 -12.13 -1.79
CA TYR A 24 -2.21 -12.14 -0.51
C TYR A 24 -3.44 -11.21 -0.49
N LEU A 25 -3.28 -10.00 -1.03
CA LEU A 25 -4.34 -8.99 -1.10
C LEU A 25 -5.45 -9.35 -2.09
N THR A 26 -5.23 -10.26 -3.04
CA THR A 26 -6.34 -10.81 -3.86
C THR A 26 -7.38 -11.55 -3.01
N LEU A 27 -6.98 -12.11 -1.87
CA LEU A 27 -7.86 -12.80 -0.93
C LEU A 27 -8.28 -11.92 0.26
N ARG A 28 -7.45 -10.94 0.62
CA ARG A 28 -7.64 -10.05 1.79
C ARG A 28 -7.38 -8.59 1.43
N ASN A 29 -8.15 -8.07 0.48
CA ASN A 29 -8.00 -6.73 -0.08
C ASN A 29 -8.05 -5.58 0.96
N ARG A 30 -8.65 -5.79 2.14
CA ARG A 30 -8.75 -4.81 3.25
C ARG A 30 -7.71 -5.00 4.35
N ASP A 31 -6.70 -5.82 4.13
CA ASP A 31 -5.59 -5.87 5.08
C ASP A 31 -4.73 -4.61 4.94
N TYR A 32 -5.06 -3.58 5.73
CA TYR A 32 -4.32 -2.32 5.74
C TYR A 32 -2.82 -2.54 6.01
N SER A 33 -2.46 -3.56 6.80
CA SER A 33 -1.06 -3.82 7.13
C SER A 33 -0.28 -4.30 5.91
N ALA A 34 -0.90 -5.08 5.02
CA ALA A 34 -0.28 -5.49 3.76
C ALA A 34 -0.09 -4.29 2.80
N TRP A 35 -1.06 -3.37 2.75
CA TRP A 35 -0.91 -2.13 1.98
C TRP A 35 0.20 -1.24 2.52
N LEU A 36 0.30 -1.07 3.86
CA LEU A 36 1.40 -0.35 4.48
C LEU A 36 2.77 -0.95 4.13
N LYS A 37 2.88 -2.27 4.05
CA LYS A 37 4.14 -2.93 3.69
C LYS A 37 4.53 -2.68 2.25
N ILE A 38 3.58 -2.73 1.31
CA ILE A 38 3.83 -2.35 -0.10
C ILE A 38 4.32 -0.89 -0.15
N SER A 39 3.61 0.03 0.51
CA SER A 39 3.97 1.45 0.55
C SER A 39 5.34 1.72 1.16
N ALA A 40 5.68 1.03 2.24
CA ALA A 40 6.99 1.15 2.87
C ALA A 40 8.11 0.70 1.93
N VAL A 41 7.95 -0.45 1.26
CA VAL A 41 8.92 -0.92 0.26
C VAL A 41 9.14 0.11 -0.86
N LEU A 42 8.05 0.70 -1.38
CA LEU A 42 8.13 1.72 -2.43
C LEU A 42 8.78 3.02 -1.93
N SER A 43 8.47 3.43 -0.70
CA SER A 43 9.07 4.60 -0.05
C SER A 43 10.59 4.43 0.13
N ASP A 44 11.01 3.27 0.64
CA ASP A 44 12.42 2.95 0.85
C ASP A 44 13.19 2.95 -0.47
N LEU A 45 12.63 2.30 -1.50
CA LEU A 45 13.19 2.31 -2.85
C LEU A 45 13.30 3.73 -3.42
N SER A 46 12.28 4.55 -3.22
CA SER A 46 12.29 5.93 -3.71
C SER A 46 13.42 6.77 -3.09
N SER A 47 13.76 6.47 -1.83
CA SER A 47 14.86 7.10 -1.09
C SER A 47 16.23 6.61 -1.55
N ALA A 48 16.32 5.34 -1.97
CA ALA A 48 17.53 4.77 -2.57
C ALA A 48 17.78 5.33 -3.99
N GLU A 49 16.72 5.58 -4.76
CA GLU A 49 16.79 6.00 -6.16
C GLU A 49 16.93 7.51 -6.38
N LYS A 50 17.44 8.27 -5.39
CA LYS A 50 17.59 9.74 -5.49
C LYS A 50 18.44 10.20 -6.69
N SER A 51 19.32 9.35 -7.22
CA SER A 51 20.11 9.62 -8.43
C SER A 51 19.29 9.52 -9.74
N HIS A 52 18.09 8.95 -9.69
CA HIS A 52 17.17 8.80 -10.81
C HIS A 52 15.84 9.53 -10.49
N PRO A 53 15.79 10.86 -10.68
CA PRO A 53 14.74 11.71 -10.13
C PRO A 53 13.33 11.37 -10.63
N THR A 54 13.19 10.92 -11.89
CA THR A 54 11.91 10.47 -12.44
C THR A 54 11.41 9.21 -11.74
N ARG A 55 12.27 8.20 -11.62
CA ARG A 55 11.97 6.94 -10.91
C ARG A 55 11.67 7.16 -9.43
N SER A 56 12.53 7.92 -8.74
CA SER A 56 12.32 8.28 -7.33
C SER A 56 10.98 9.00 -7.12
N THR A 57 10.61 9.89 -8.02
CA THR A 57 9.32 10.60 -7.94
C THR A 57 8.14 9.66 -8.19
N SER A 58 8.21 8.79 -9.20
CA SER A 58 7.15 7.81 -9.46
C SER A 58 6.97 6.81 -8.31
N LEU A 59 8.06 6.32 -7.71
CA LEU A 59 8.01 5.44 -6.54
C LEU A 59 7.41 6.14 -5.32
N ARG A 60 7.73 7.42 -5.09
CA ARG A 60 7.10 8.22 -4.02
C ARG A 60 5.60 8.40 -4.23
N GLN A 61 5.17 8.71 -5.45
CA GLN A 61 3.76 8.85 -5.80
C GLN A 61 3.00 7.53 -5.56
N TRP A 62 3.57 6.39 -5.97
CA TRP A 62 2.99 5.07 -5.67
C TRP A 62 2.93 4.77 -4.18
N ALA A 63 4.01 5.07 -3.44
CA ALA A 63 4.05 4.89 -1.99
C ALA A 63 2.96 5.72 -1.29
N LYS A 64 2.81 6.99 -1.71
CA LYS A 64 1.80 7.93 -1.19
C LYS A 64 0.39 7.39 -1.39
N LEU A 65 0.02 7.01 -2.61
CA LEU A 65 -1.29 6.42 -2.90
C LEU A 65 -1.57 5.19 -2.02
N GLY A 66 -0.58 4.31 -1.86
CA GLY A 66 -0.72 3.13 -1.01
C GLY A 66 -0.89 3.47 0.47
N PHE A 67 -0.18 4.49 0.99
CA PHE A 67 -0.32 4.91 2.38
C PHE A 67 -1.67 5.58 2.63
N GLU A 68 -2.14 6.42 1.71
CA GLU A 68 -3.47 7.05 1.76
C GLU A 68 -4.57 5.97 1.75
N PHE A 69 -4.45 4.97 0.88
CA PHE A 69 -5.40 3.86 0.84
C PHE A 69 -5.36 2.99 2.10
N ALA A 70 -4.17 2.68 2.61
CA ALA A 70 -4.03 1.94 3.86
C ALA A 70 -4.64 2.71 5.04
N LEU A 71 -4.48 4.04 5.07
CA LEU A 71 -5.06 4.91 6.08
C LEU A 71 -6.59 4.94 6.01
N ASP A 72 -7.16 4.99 4.79
CA ASP A 72 -8.62 4.93 4.62
C ASP A 72 -9.19 3.61 5.13
N ILE A 73 -8.64 2.46 4.72
CA ILE A 73 -9.03 1.14 5.23
C ILE A 73 -8.90 1.11 6.76
N TYR A 74 -7.77 1.61 7.26
CA TYR A 74 -7.50 1.67 8.68
C TYR A 74 -8.57 2.46 9.43
N ASN A 75 -9.03 3.60 8.91
CA ASN A 75 -10.07 4.41 9.53
C ASN A 75 -11.46 3.76 9.47
N ARG A 76 -11.77 3.05 8.37
CA ARG A 76 -13.05 2.34 8.18
C ARG A 76 -13.15 1.03 8.98
N THR A 77 -12.02 0.47 9.43
CA THR A 77 -12.01 -0.80 10.17
C THR A 77 -12.60 -0.63 11.58
N PRO A 78 -13.71 -1.33 11.91
CA PRO A 78 -14.31 -1.29 13.25
C PRO A 78 -13.34 -1.82 14.31
N ARG A 79 -13.31 -1.17 15.48
CA ARG A 79 -12.47 -1.56 16.62
C ARG A 79 -13.29 -1.58 17.90
N SER A 80 -12.81 -2.34 18.88
CA SER A 80 -13.39 -2.36 20.22
C SER A 80 -13.26 -0.97 20.87
N ASP A 81 -14.33 -0.49 21.47
CA ASP A 81 -14.37 0.79 22.17
C ASP A 81 -13.78 0.66 23.59
N ASN A 82 -12.46 0.46 23.67
CA ASN A 82 -11.73 0.45 24.93
C ASN A 82 -10.46 1.29 24.84
N ALA A 83 -10.00 1.77 25.99
CA ALA A 83 -8.87 2.70 26.07
C ALA A 83 -7.56 2.15 25.45
N ILE A 84 -7.31 0.85 25.53
CA ILE A 84 -6.12 0.22 24.94
C ILE A 84 -6.23 0.22 23.41
N ALA A 85 -7.38 -0.18 22.88
CA ALA A 85 -7.65 -0.19 21.45
C ALA A 85 -7.60 1.23 20.87
N GLN A 86 -8.12 2.23 21.57
CA GLN A 86 -8.05 3.63 21.14
C GLN A 86 -6.60 4.16 21.18
N ARG A 87 -5.83 3.88 22.23
CA ARG A 87 -4.42 4.27 22.30
C ARG A 87 -3.59 3.64 21.17
N ASN A 88 -3.76 2.34 20.95
CA ASN A 88 -3.09 1.65 19.84
C ASN A 88 -3.54 2.24 18.50
N LYS A 89 -4.82 2.67 18.42
CA LYS A 89 -5.35 3.30 17.22
C LYS A 89 -4.60 4.59 16.88
N ASP A 90 -4.45 5.45 17.87
CA ASP A 90 -3.82 6.76 17.73
C ASP A 90 -2.32 6.63 17.42
N LEU A 91 -1.64 5.67 18.04
CA LEU A 91 -0.22 5.41 17.77
C LEU A 91 0.02 4.97 16.32
N GLU A 92 -0.78 4.03 15.83
CA GLU A 92 -0.64 3.54 14.46
C GLU A 92 -1.07 4.61 13.45
N TYR A 93 -2.15 5.35 13.72
CA TYR A 93 -2.56 6.48 12.90
C TYR A 93 -1.44 7.52 12.77
N LYS A 94 -0.81 7.88 13.89
CA LYS A 94 0.32 8.81 13.91
C LYS A 94 1.50 8.30 13.09
N ARG A 95 1.84 7.01 13.17
CA ARG A 95 2.91 6.41 12.37
C ARG A 95 2.65 6.50 10.87
N ILE A 96 1.42 6.21 10.44
CA ILE A 96 1.03 6.31 9.02
C ILE A 96 1.12 7.77 8.54
N GLN A 97 0.64 8.72 9.36
CA GLN A 97 0.73 10.16 9.06
C GLN A 97 2.17 10.67 8.98
N GLU A 98 3.05 10.22 9.86
CA GLU A 98 4.49 10.53 9.81
C GLU A 98 5.13 9.98 8.52
N ALA A 99 4.78 8.75 8.12
CA ALA A 99 5.26 8.17 6.87
C ALA A 99 4.79 8.96 5.64
N LEU A 100 3.50 9.33 5.59
CA LEU A 100 2.94 10.19 4.53
C LEU A 100 3.63 11.54 4.47
N SER A 101 3.83 12.19 5.61
CA SER A 101 4.49 13.50 5.68
C SER A 101 5.96 13.40 5.25
N GLY A 102 6.63 12.28 5.53
CA GLY A 102 8.02 12.03 5.14
C GLY A 102 8.25 11.87 3.64
N LEU A 103 7.20 11.56 2.86
CA LEU A 103 7.30 11.49 1.39
C LEU A 103 7.40 12.87 0.73
N GLY A 104 6.95 13.92 1.42
CA GLY A 104 6.90 15.29 0.92
C GLY A 104 5.90 15.48 -0.23
N ASP A 105 5.96 16.66 -0.85
CA ASP A 105 5.08 17.00 -1.97
C ASP A 105 5.50 16.25 -3.23
N CYS A 106 4.78 15.16 -3.52
CA CYS A 106 4.87 14.39 -4.75
C CYS A 106 3.49 14.35 -5.41
N GLU A 107 3.15 15.42 -6.14
CA GLU A 107 1.91 15.53 -6.91
C GLU A 107 2.03 14.85 -8.27
N GLY A 108 0.89 14.47 -8.85
CA GLY A 108 0.79 13.85 -10.18
C GLY A 108 0.48 12.37 -10.16
N GLN A 109 0.20 11.82 -11.34
CA GLN A 109 -0.05 10.39 -11.49
C GLN A 109 1.27 9.62 -11.56
N PRO A 110 1.40 8.52 -10.81
CA PRO A 110 2.58 7.69 -10.91
C PRO A 110 2.65 6.99 -12.26
N ASP A 111 3.88 6.75 -12.72
CA ASP A 111 4.14 6.00 -13.93
C ASP A 111 4.05 4.47 -13.68
N ASP A 112 3.33 3.78 -14.56
CA ASP A 112 3.20 2.32 -14.55
C ASP A 112 4.47 1.62 -15.06
N GLU A 113 5.17 2.24 -16.02
CA GLU A 113 6.44 1.73 -16.57
C GLU A 113 7.49 1.62 -15.49
N CYS A 114 7.52 2.58 -14.57
CA CYS A 114 8.41 2.53 -13.41
C CYS A 114 8.27 1.22 -12.62
N LEU A 115 7.06 0.74 -12.32
CA LEU A 115 6.90 -0.52 -11.56
C LEU A 115 7.22 -1.76 -12.39
N ARG A 116 6.88 -1.75 -13.67
CA ARG A 116 7.14 -2.89 -14.58
C ARG A 116 8.64 -3.05 -14.84
N ASP A 117 9.30 -1.97 -15.24
CA ASP A 117 10.67 -2.03 -15.72
C ASP A 117 11.68 -2.11 -14.58
N TYR A 118 11.41 -1.43 -13.46
CA TYR A 118 12.34 -1.40 -12.32
C TYR A 118 12.12 -2.56 -11.35
N LEU A 119 10.86 -2.95 -11.09
CA LEU A 119 10.52 -3.99 -10.12
C LEU A 119 10.09 -5.31 -10.76
N GLY A 120 10.06 -5.39 -12.09
CA GLY A 120 9.66 -6.62 -12.80
C GLY A 120 8.19 -7.01 -12.55
N LEU A 121 7.34 -6.06 -12.14
CA LEU A 121 5.92 -6.36 -11.94
C LEU A 121 5.24 -6.63 -13.27
N SER A 122 4.33 -7.61 -13.30
CA SER A 122 3.51 -7.85 -14.49
C SER A 122 2.48 -6.75 -14.70
N GLN A 123 1.93 -6.67 -15.92
CA GLN A 123 0.80 -5.79 -16.24
C GLN A 123 -0.37 -5.99 -15.28
N ASP A 124 -0.66 -7.24 -14.91
CA ASP A 124 -1.77 -7.58 -14.01
C ASP A 124 -1.51 -7.07 -12.59
N HIS A 125 -0.27 -7.16 -12.10
CA HIS A 125 0.10 -6.64 -10.78
C HIS A 125 -0.05 -5.12 -10.74
N VAL A 126 0.43 -4.41 -11.77
CA VAL A 126 0.31 -2.95 -11.85
C VAL A 126 -1.15 -2.53 -12.02
N GLY A 127 -1.93 -3.24 -12.85
CA GLY A 127 -3.37 -3.03 -12.99
C GLY A 127 -4.14 -3.24 -11.69
N PHE A 128 -3.79 -4.26 -10.91
CA PHE A 128 -4.35 -4.47 -9.57
C PHE A 128 -4.08 -3.29 -8.64
N LEU A 129 -2.81 -2.84 -8.54
CA LEU A 129 -2.45 -1.69 -7.72
C LEU A 129 -3.20 -0.43 -8.17
N ARG A 130 -3.21 -0.15 -9.47
CA ARG A 130 -3.88 1.03 -10.04
C ARG A 130 -5.37 1.06 -9.70
N THR A 131 -6.05 -0.05 -9.94
CA THR A 131 -7.50 -0.17 -9.68
C THR A 131 -7.84 -0.01 -8.20
N ARG A 132 -6.99 -0.54 -7.30
CA ARG A 132 -7.26 -0.47 -5.86
C ARG A 132 -6.90 0.88 -5.25
N LEU A 133 -5.84 1.51 -5.75
CA LEU A 133 -5.33 2.77 -5.21
C LEU A 133 -5.99 4.01 -5.84
N SER A 134 -6.74 3.86 -6.93
CA SER A 134 -7.57 4.93 -7.47
C SER A 134 -8.77 5.21 -6.56
N SER A 135 -9.00 6.49 -6.25
CA SER A 135 -10.01 6.96 -5.28
C SER A 135 -11.46 6.60 -5.59
N GLU A 136 -11.76 6.12 -6.80
CA GLU A 136 -13.12 5.80 -7.25
C GLU A 136 -13.62 4.42 -6.80
N VAL A 137 -12.74 3.50 -6.40
CA VAL A 137 -13.10 2.09 -6.14
C VAL A 137 -13.32 1.78 -4.65
N VAL A 138 -13.02 2.73 -3.76
CA VAL A 138 -13.10 2.50 -2.30
C VAL A 138 -14.54 2.17 -1.86
N ASP A 139 -15.54 2.77 -2.51
CA ASP A 139 -16.95 2.63 -2.12
C ASP A 139 -17.67 1.41 -2.76
N GLU A 140 -17.21 0.91 -3.91
CA GLU A 140 -17.81 -0.28 -4.56
C GLU A 140 -17.43 -1.60 -3.86
N VAL A 141 -16.24 -1.64 -3.23
CA VAL A 141 -15.80 -2.80 -2.45
C VAL A 141 -16.59 -2.93 -1.15
N ASP A 142 -17.13 -1.82 -0.62
CA ASP A 142 -18.06 -1.81 0.54
C ASP A 142 -19.39 -2.49 0.23
N THR A 143 -19.85 -2.49 -1.02
CA THR A 143 -21.12 -3.11 -1.41
C THR A 143 -20.99 -4.60 -1.70
N ALA A 144 -19.93 -5.02 -2.40
CA ALA A 144 -19.75 -6.42 -2.80
C ALA A 144 -19.39 -7.36 -1.63
N GLU A 145 -18.58 -6.92 -0.66
CA GLU A 145 -18.17 -7.77 0.46
C GLU A 145 -19.19 -7.83 1.60
N LYS A 146 -20.01 -6.78 1.78
CA LYS A 146 -21.17 -6.85 2.66
C LYS A 146 -22.12 -7.97 2.21
N ALA A 147 -22.35 -8.09 0.90
CA ALA A 147 -23.17 -9.15 0.34
C ALA A 147 -22.60 -10.56 0.56
N VAL A 148 -21.28 -10.72 0.60
CA VAL A 148 -20.63 -12.03 0.89
C VAL A 148 -20.67 -12.36 2.39
N ARG A 149 -20.63 -11.35 3.26
CA ARG A 149 -20.66 -11.53 4.72
C ARG A 149 -22.06 -11.75 5.28
N ASP A 150 -23.08 -11.32 4.54
CA ASP A 150 -24.51 -11.48 4.86
C ASP A 150 -25.13 -12.78 4.29
N LEU A 151 -24.33 -13.62 3.60
CA LEU A 151 -24.67 -14.96 3.10
C LEU A 151 -24.16 -16.07 4.03
#